data_AF-A0A3A3FU36-F1
#
_entry.id   AF-A0A3A3FU36-F1
#
_cell.length_a   1.000
_cell.length_b   1.000
_cell.length_c   1.000
_cell.angle_alpha   90.00
_cell.angle_beta   90.00
_cell.angle_gamma   90.00
#
_symmetry.space_group_name_H-M   'P 1'
#
loop_
_entity.id
_entity.type
_entity.pdbx_description
1 polymer ?
#
loop_
_entity_poly.entity_id
_entity_poly.type
_entity_poly.pdbx_seq_one_letter_code
_entity_poly.pdbx_strand_id
1 'polypeptide(L)' 'MLCPRCQQGDIAKAKIKATEQLIYICKECDATWFAFDHIGEVPFIDFGTYMLEIGLPPLLSELQVQD' A
#
# COMPACT_ATOMS: atom_id res chain seq x y z
N MET A 1 -12.37 1.63 -1.60
CA MET A 1 -12.86 0.25 -1.79
C MET A 1 -12.48 -0.53 -0.54
N LEU A 2 -13.37 -1.38 -0.02
CA LEU A 2 -13.11 -2.10 1.22
C LEU A 2 -11.94 -3.09 1.04
N CYS A 3 -11.00 -3.09 1.96
CA CYS A 3 -9.84 -3.97 1.96
C CYS A 3 -10.27 -5.43 2.10
N PRO A 4 -9.95 -6.31 1.14
CA PRO A 4 -10.33 -7.72 1.22
C PRO A 4 -9.59 -8.47 2.34
N ARG A 5 -8.46 -7.95 2.82
CA ARG A 5 -7.64 -8.61 3.84
C ARG A 5 -8.20 -8.46 5.26
N CYS A 6 -8.53 -7.23 5.66
CA CYS A 6 -9.03 -6.95 7.02
C CYS A 6 -10.54 -6.71 7.06
N GLN A 7 -11.19 -6.45 5.92
CA GLN A 7 -12.63 -6.16 5.82
C GLN A 7 -13.08 -4.96 6.67
N GLN A 8 -12.16 -4.04 6.98
CA GLN A 8 -12.41 -2.89 7.85
C GLN A 8 -12.00 -1.56 7.19
N GLY A 9 -10.80 -1.50 6.62
CA GLY A 9 -10.24 -0.28 6.05
C GLY A 9 -10.54 -0.08 4.56
N ASP A 10 -10.51 1.18 4.13
CA ASP A 10 -10.48 1.51 2.70
C ASP A 10 -9.06 1.39 2.13
N ILE A 11 -8.99 0.97 0.88
CA ILE A 11 -7.75 0.99 0.09
C ILE A 11 -7.62 2.36 -0.58
N ALA A 12 -6.49 3.01 -0.33
CA ALA A 12 -6.08 4.26 -0.96
C ALA A 12 -5.10 3.99 -2.09
N LYS A 13 -5.19 4.78 -3.16
CA LYS A 13 -4.14 4.89 -4.17
C LYS A 13 -3.09 5.87 -3.64
N ALA A 14 -1.83 5.46 -3.61
CA ALA A 14 -0.74 6.28 -3.10
C ALA A 14 0.51 6.15 -3.96
N LYS A 15 1.38 7.16 -3.90
CA LYS A 15 2.69 7.17 -4.54
C LYS A 15 3.76 7.21 -3.46
N ILE A 16 4.75 6.33 -3.53
CA ILE A 16 5.94 6.40 -2.68
C ILE A 16 6.78 7.58 -3.16
N LYS A 17 7.03 8.57 -2.30
CA LYS A 17 7.67 9.83 -2.68
C LYS A 17 9.07 9.64 -3.26
N ALA A 18 9.86 8.73 -2.67
CA ALA A 18 11.26 8.53 -3.05
C ALA A 18 11.45 7.82 -4.40
N THR A 19 10.58 6.85 -4.72
CA THR A 19 10.73 6.00 -5.93
C THR A 19 9.74 6.34 -7.03
N GLU A 20 8.78 7.21 -6.73
CA GLU A 20 7.63 7.49 -7.58
C GLU A 20 6.72 6.29 -7.86
N GLN A 21 6.94 5.16 -7.18
CA GLN A 21 6.16 3.94 -7.36
C GLN A 21 4.72 4.14 -6.92
N LEU A 22 3.78 3.78 -7.80
CA LEU A 22 2.36 3.72 -7.48
C LEU A 22 2.04 2.43 -6.72
N ILE A 23 1.27 2.56 -5.64
CA ILE A 23 0.78 1.46 -4.82
C ILE A 23 -0.69 1.67 -4.44
N TYR A 24 -1.30 0.58 -3.99
CA TYR A 24 -2.64 0.55 -3.40
C TYR A 24 -2.50 -0.02 -2.00
N ILE A 25 -2.82 0.78 -0.98
CA ILE A 25 -2.55 0.45 0.42
C ILE A 25 -3.83 0.56 1.25
N CYS A 26 -4.07 -0.42 2.12
CA CYS A 26 -5.14 -0.35 3.12
C CYS A 26 -4.79 0.65 4.23
N LYS A 27 -5.69 1.56 4.57
CA LYS A 27 -5.48 2.58 5.62
C LYS A 27 -5.49 2.04 7.06
N GLU A 28 -5.90 0.79 7.27
CA GLU A 28 -6.06 0.19 8.62
C GLU A 28 -5.08 -0.95 8.92
N CYS A 29 -4.62 -1.68 7.90
CA CYS A 29 -3.79 -2.87 8.10
C CYS A 29 -2.53 -2.91 7.24
N ASP A 30 -2.22 -1.81 6.54
CA ASP A 30 -1.01 -1.63 5.73
C ASP A 30 -0.77 -2.66 4.61
N ALA A 31 -1.78 -3.50 4.33
CA ALA A 31 -1.77 -4.41 3.19
C ALA A 31 -1.63 -3.62 1.88
N THR A 32 -0.63 -3.98 1.09
CA THR A 32 -0.21 -3.24 -0.10
C THR A 32 -0.22 -4.12 -1.35
N TRP A 33 -0.71 -3.54 -2.45
CA TRP A 33 -0.69 -4.10 -3.80
C TRP A 33 -0.07 -3.08 -4.77
N PHE A 34 0.51 -3.58 -5.86
CA PHE A 34 1.21 -2.74 -6.85
C PHE A 34 0.37 -2.42 -8.10
N ALA A 35 -0.82 -3.02 -8.20
CA ALA A 35 -1.79 -2.74 -9.25
C ALA A 35 -3.21 -2.85 -8.68
N PHE A 36 -4.18 -2.20 -9.34
CA PHE A 36 -5.56 -2.17 -8.85
C PHE A 36 -6.26 -3.53 -9.00
N ASP A 37 -6.02 -4.20 -10.13
CA ASP A 37 -6.53 -5.53 -10.45
C ASP A 37 -5.91 -6.65 -9.59
N HIS A 38 -4.80 -6.38 -8.91
CA HIS A 38 -4.18 -7.30 -7.96
C HIS A 38 -4.94 -7.39 -6.62
N ILE A 39 -5.79 -6.41 -6.32
CA ILE A 39 -6.48 -6.34 -5.03
C ILE A 39 -7.48 -7.49 -4.90
N GLY A 40 -7.19 -8.43 -4.00
CA GLY A 40 -8.03 -9.61 -3.77
C GLY A 40 -7.75 -10.79 -4.70
N GLU A 41 -7.02 -10.57 -5.79
CA GLU A 41 -6.63 -11.61 -6.75
C GLU A 41 -5.25 -12.21 -6.43
N VAL A 42 -4.30 -11.39 -5.95
CA VAL A 42 -2.96 -11.82 -5.57
C VAL A 42 -2.66 -11.51 -4.10
N PRO A 43 -1.71 -12.25 -3.47
CA PRO A 43 -1.28 -11.94 -2.12
C PRO A 43 -0.80 -10.50 -1.97
N PHE A 44 -1.07 -9.91 -0.81
CA PHE A 44 -0.57 -8.60 -0.44
C PHE A 44 0.85 -8.71 0.14
N ILE A 45 1.58 -7.60 0.15
CA ILE A 45 2.75 -7.40 0.99
C ILE A 45 2.42 -6.36 2.07
N ASP A 46 2.99 -6.50 3.26
CA ASP A 46 2.92 -5.47 4.29
C ASP A 46 3.76 -4.25 3.85
N PHE A 47 3.19 -3.04 3.93
CA PHE A 47 3.87 -1.82 3.48
C PHE A 47 5.22 -1.62 4.16
N GLY A 48 5.29 -1.81 5.47
CA GLY A 48 6.51 -1.61 6.24
C GLY A 48 7.61 -2.59 5.81
N THR A 49 7.24 -3.85 5.60
CA THR A 49 8.13 -4.89 5.07
C THR A 49 8.68 -4.49 3.69
N TYR A 50 7.81 -4.09 2.76
CA TYR A 50 8.24 -3.67 1.43
C TYR A 50 9.20 -2.46 1.47
N MET A 51 8.88 -1.44 2.27
CA MET A 51 9.74 -0.24 2.41
C MET A 51 11.14 -0.61 2.92
N LEU A 52 11.23 -1.50 3.91
CA LEU A 52 12.52 -1.98 4.43
C LEU A 52 13.30 -2.78 3.38
N GLU A 53 12.64 -3.62 2.59
CA GLU A 53 13.28 -4.40 1.50
C GLU A 53 13.91 -3.50 0.44
N ILE A 54 13.31 -2.34 0.15
CA ILE A 54 13.85 -1.36 -0.80
C ILE A 54 14.74 -0.30 -0.13
N GLY A 55 15.09 -0.46 1.15
CA GLY A 55 16.00 0.42 1.86
C GLY A 55 15.41 1.79 2.25
N LEU A 56 14.09 1.89 2.36
CA LEU A 56 13.37 3.11 2.74
C LEU A 56 12.76 3.01 4.14
N PRO A 57 12.56 4.15 4.84
CA PRO A 57 11.91 4.15 6.14
C PRO A 57 10.42 3.74 6.00
N PRO A 58 9.90 2.81 6.82
CA PRO A 58 8.53 2.32 6.75
C PRO A 58 7.54 3.31 7.39
N LEU A 59 7.51 4.54 6.90
CA LEU A 59 6.68 5.61 7.43
C LEU A 59 5.58 5.97 6.42
N LEU A 60 4.34 6.07 6.88
CA LEU A 60 3.23 6.54 6.04
C LEU A 60 3.44 7.98 5.54
N SER A 61 4.29 8.77 6.22
CA SER A 61 4.73 10.10 5.73
C SER A 61 5.50 10.04 4.41
N GLU A 62 6.03 8.89 4.02
CA GLU A 62 6.69 8.67 2.72
C GLU A 62 5.68 8.48 1.58
N LEU A 63 4.38 8.38 1.90
CA LEU A 63 3.33 8.26 0.91
C LEU A 63 2.73 9.61 0.57
N GLN A 64 2.40 9.78 -0.71
CA GLN A 64 1.50 10.80 -1.20
C GLN A 64 0.22 10.12 -1.66
N VAL A 65 -0.85 10.23 -0.87
CA VAL A 65 -2.18 9.72 -1.25
C VAL A 65 -2.69 10.54 -2.43
N GLN A 66 -3.27 9.86 -3.41
CA GLN A 66 -3.91 10.49 -4.56
C GLN A 66 -5.42 10.48 -4.35
N ASP A 67 -6.04 11.65 -4.46
CA ASP A 67 -7.50 11.83 -4.46
C ASP A 67 -8.14 11.40 -5.79
#